data_AF-A0AAJ0PT79-F1
#
_entry.id   AF-A0AAJ0PT79-F1
#
_cell.length_a   1.000
_cell.length_b   1.000
_cell.length_c   1.000
_cell.angle_alpha   90.00
_cell.angle_beta   90.00
_cell.angle_gamma   90.00
#
_symmetry.space_group_name_H-M   'P 1'
#
loop_
_entity.id
_entity.type
_entity.pdbx_description
1 polymer ?
#
loop_
_entity_poly.entity_id
_entity_poly.type
_entity_poly.pdbx_seq_one_letter_code
_entity_poly.pdbx_strand_id
1 'polypeptide(L)'
;MHRFDASQRQVCAALKLSRSVFSYRPIAPDSSKPAARVGEIAQAGRRHGYRPLHLPSREGWRDAHARIPRAHGEQGSPQAGKRPRSEETD
;
A
#
# COMPACT_ATOMS: atom_id res chain seq x y z
N MET A 1 26.84 13.21 -20.74
CA MET A 1 26.29 12.65 -22.00
C MET A 1 24.88 13.19 -22.22
N HIS A 2 24.73 14.30 -22.95
CA HIS A 2 23.44 14.65 -23.55
C HIS A 2 23.39 13.96 -24.92
N ARG A 3 22.77 12.78 -24.98
CA ARG A 3 22.77 11.91 -26.18
C ARG A 3 22.03 12.54 -27.38
N PHE A 4 21.33 13.65 -27.19
CA PHE A 4 20.42 14.23 -28.19
C PHE A 4 20.41 15.76 -28.28
N ASP A 5 21.27 16.49 -27.56
CA ASP A 5 21.35 17.98 -27.55
C ASP A 5 19.99 18.74 -27.57
N ALA A 6 18.96 18.12 -26.98
CA ALA A 6 17.61 18.64 -26.97
C ALA A 6 17.25 19.14 -25.57
N SER A 7 16.67 20.33 -25.51
CA SER A 7 16.09 20.87 -24.28
C SER A 7 14.87 20.04 -23.85
N GLN A 8 14.56 20.04 -22.55
CA GLN A 8 13.34 19.43 -22.02
C GLN A 8 12.08 19.89 -22.79
N ARG A 9 12.05 21.13 -23.28
CA ARG A 9 10.94 21.66 -24.09
C ARG A 9 10.79 20.92 -25.41
N GLN A 10 11.89 20.71 -26.13
CA GLN A 10 11.91 19.99 -27.40
C GLN A 10 11.50 18.53 -27.22
N VAL A 11 12.02 17.89 -26.17
CA VAL A 11 11.68 16.49 -25.85
C VAL A 11 10.21 16.35 -25.47
N CYS A 12 9.69 17.20 -24.57
CA CYS A 12 8.28 17.18 -24.19
C CYS A 12 7.35 17.45 -25.39
N ALA A 13 7.70 18.38 -26.28
CA ALA A 13 6.93 18.67 -27.49
C ALA A 13 6.92 17.47 -28.45
N ALA A 14 8.07 16.84 -28.69
CA ALA A 14 8.18 15.65 -29.54
C ALA A 14 7.37 14.47 -28.99
N LEU A 15 7.38 14.28 -27.67
CA LEU A 15 6.63 13.22 -26.99
C LEU A 15 5.15 13.56 -26.76
N LYS A 16 4.70 14.78 -27.09
CA LYS A 16 3.36 15.30 -26.77
C LYS A 16 3.02 15.15 -25.27
N LEU A 17 4.02 15.28 -24.41
CA LEU A 17 3.89 15.21 -22.96
C LEU A 17 3.91 16.61 -22.35
N SER A 18 3.12 16.82 -21.30
CA SER A 18 3.22 18.05 -20.53
C SER A 18 4.53 18.09 -19.73
N ARG A 19 5.09 19.28 -19.57
CA ARG A 19 6.28 19.48 -18.74
C ARG A 19 6.05 19.16 -17.25
N SER A 20 4.82 19.32 -16.76
CA SER A 20 4.45 18.99 -15.38
C SER A 20 4.57 17.49 -15.12
N VAL A 21 4.15 16.66 -16.07
CA VAL A 21 4.32 15.20 -16.01
C VAL A 21 5.81 14.84 -16.06
N PHE A 22 6.59 15.45 -16.96
CA PHE A 22 8.03 15.18 -17.04
C PHE A 22 8.78 15.57 -15.75
N SER A 23 8.35 16.64 -15.08
CA SER A 23 9.00 17.14 -13.86
C SER A 23 8.42 16.54 -12.58
N TYR A 24 7.37 15.73 -12.70
CA TYR A 24 6.69 15.13 -11.55
C TYR A 24 7.64 14.19 -10.83
N ARG A 25 7.84 14.44 -9.54
CA ARG A 25 8.54 13.53 -8.63
C ARG A 25 7.55 13.05 -7.59
N PRO A 26 7.19 11.75 -7.57
CA PRO A 26 6.34 11.24 -6.51
C PRO A 26 7.08 11.35 -5.18
N ILE A 27 6.45 11.99 -4.20
CA ILE A 27 6.92 12.01 -2.82
C ILE A 27 6.24 10.82 -2.13
N ALA A 28 7.03 9.88 -1.64
CA ALA A 28 6.50 8.78 -0.83
C ALA A 28 5.96 9.37 0.49
N PRO A 29 4.65 9.24 0.78
CA PRO A 29 4.11 9.70 2.03
C PRO A 29 4.57 8.80 3.18
N ASP A 30 4.77 9.38 4.36
CA ASP A 30 5.14 8.62 5.56
C ASP A 30 4.05 7.56 5.88
N SER A 31 4.43 6.30 5.80
CA SER A 31 3.58 5.13 6.03
C SER A 31 3.76 4.53 7.43
N SER A 32 4.67 5.07 8.25
CA SER A 32 5.01 4.51 9.56
C SER A 32 3.81 4.41 10.50
N LYS A 33 3.04 5.48 10.62
CA LYS A 33 1.87 5.56 11.52
C LYS A 33 0.73 4.61 11.12
N PRO A 34 0.24 4.60 9.87
CA PRO A 34 -0.78 3.65 9.46
C PRO A 34 -0.27 2.20 9.53
N ALA A 35 1.00 1.94 9.21
CA ALA A 35 1.58 0.61 9.34
C ALA A 35 1.60 0.12 10.79
N ALA A 36 2.05 0.95 11.74
CA ALA A 36 2.05 0.63 13.16
C ALA A 36 0.63 0.32 13.67
N ARG A 37 -0.35 1.14 13.29
CA ARG A 37 -1.76 0.96 13.68
C ARG A 37 -2.36 -0.32 13.14
N VAL A 38 -2.08 -0.65 11.89
CA VAL A 38 -2.49 -1.92 11.27
C VAL A 38 -1.86 -3.10 12.02
N GLY A 39 -0.60 -2.98 12.43
CA GLY A 39 0.09 -3.98 13.25
C GLY A 39 -0.55 -4.19 14.63
N GLU A 40 -0.91 -3.12 15.34
CA GLU A 40 -1.62 -3.18 16.63
C GLU A 40 -2.95 -3.93 16.50
N ILE A 41 -3.73 -3.60 15.48
CA ILE A 41 -5.03 -4.23 15.23
C ILE A 41 -4.87 -5.69 14.81
N ALA A 42 -3.87 -6.01 13.99
CA ALA A 42 -3.58 -7.38 13.60
C ALA A 42 -3.17 -8.25 14.80
N GLN A 43 -2.40 -7.70 15.75
CA GLN A 43 -2.03 -8.38 16.99
C GLN A 43 -3.24 -8.60 17.91
N ALA A 44 -4.13 -7.62 18.03
CA ALA A 44 -5.36 -7.74 18.81
C ALA A 44 -6.40 -8.67 18.14
N GLY A 45 -6.39 -8.76 16.81
CA GLY A 45 -7.43 -9.36 15.98
C GLY A 45 -7.16 -10.77 15.45
N ARG A 46 -6.31 -11.58 16.12
CA ARG A 46 -5.91 -12.93 15.61
C ARG A 46 -7.05 -13.85 15.19
N ARG A 47 -8.28 -13.62 15.68
CA ARG A 47 -9.46 -14.44 15.41
C ARG A 47 -10.33 -13.98 14.24
N HIS A 48 -10.19 -12.74 13.76
CA HIS A 48 -11.18 -12.09 12.89
C HIS A 48 -10.61 -11.48 11.60
N GLY A 49 -9.52 -12.02 11.04
CA GLY A 49 -9.12 -11.72 9.65
C GLY A 49 -9.10 -10.23 9.28
N TYR A 50 -9.58 -9.88 8.08
CA TYR A 50 -9.53 -8.53 7.50
C TYR A 50 -10.51 -7.51 8.12
N ARG A 51 -11.50 -7.94 8.92
CA ARG A 51 -12.59 -7.08 9.41
C ARG A 51 -12.14 -6.02 10.44
N PRO A 52 -11.30 -6.32 11.44
CA PRO A 52 -10.69 -5.30 12.30
C PRO A 52 -9.82 -4.33 11.50
N LEU A 53 -9.21 -4.82 10.42
CA LEU A 53 -8.25 -4.06 9.64
C LEU A 53 -8.87 -2.85 8.91
N HIS A 54 -10.19 -2.83 8.68
CA HIS A 54 -10.85 -1.69 8.05
C HIS A 54 -11.13 -0.53 9.03
N LEU A 55 -11.05 -0.75 10.36
CA LEU A 55 -11.33 0.25 11.39
C LEU A 55 -10.46 1.51 11.29
N PRO A 56 -9.16 1.44 10.94
CA PRO A 56 -8.31 2.62 10.84
C PRO A 56 -8.76 3.63 9.81
N SER A 57 -9.62 3.24 8.85
CA SER A 57 -10.22 4.20 7.90
C SER A 57 -11.02 5.31 8.59
N ARG A 58 -11.45 5.10 9.85
CA ARG A 58 -12.18 6.08 10.66
C ARG A 58 -11.27 7.09 11.36
N GLU A 59 -9.97 6.82 11.44
CA GLU A 59 -8.98 7.66 12.14
C GLU A 59 -8.47 8.82 11.26
N GLY A 60 -9.05 9.01 10.07
CA GLY A 60 -8.85 10.20 9.24
C GLY A 60 -7.61 10.16 8.34
N TRP A 61 -6.97 9.01 8.16
CA TRP A 61 -5.83 8.89 7.27
C TRP A 61 -6.23 9.14 5.81
N ARG A 62 -5.60 10.13 5.16
CA ARG A 62 -5.75 10.33 3.71
C ARG A 62 -5.30 9.06 2.97
N ASP A 63 -6.15 8.57 2.07
CA ASP A 63 -5.97 7.33 1.30
C ASP A 63 -6.02 6.01 2.09
N ALA A 64 -6.61 6.02 3.29
CA ALA A 64 -6.77 4.83 4.15
C ALA A 64 -7.25 3.59 3.37
N HIS A 65 -8.22 3.76 2.48
CA HIS A 65 -8.85 2.69 1.72
C HIS A 65 -7.89 1.89 0.81
N ALA A 66 -6.82 2.51 0.30
CA ALA A 66 -5.83 1.83 -0.52
C ALA A 66 -4.57 1.47 0.26
N ARG A 67 -4.21 2.25 1.29
CA ARG A 67 -2.96 2.07 2.04
C ARG A 67 -3.04 0.97 3.10
N ILE A 68 -4.17 0.88 3.80
CA ILE A 68 -4.37 -0.13 4.85
C ILE A 68 -4.26 -1.56 4.28
N PRO A 69 -4.94 -1.91 3.17
CA PRO A 69 -4.82 -3.26 2.61
C PRO A 69 -3.39 -3.59 2.15
N ARG A 70 -2.67 -2.59 1.61
CA ARG A 70 -1.27 -2.75 1.18
C ARG A 70 -0.32 -2.97 2.36
N ALA A 71 -0.39 -2.11 3.38
CA ALA A 71 0.42 -2.23 4.58
C ALA A 71 0.23 -3.58 5.28
N HIS A 72 -0.99 -4.11 5.31
CA HIS A 72 -1.26 -5.44 5.85
C HIS A 72 -0.72 -6.58 4.97
N GLY A 73 -0.79 -6.44 3.64
CA GLY A 73 -0.14 -7.38 2.72
C GLY A 73 1.38 -7.43 2.90
N GLU A 74 2.00 -6.26 3.09
CA GLU A 74 3.45 -6.12 3.32
C GLU A 74 3.89 -6.65 4.70
N GLN A 75 3.04 -6.58 5.72
CA GLN A 75 3.31 -7.11 7.06
C GLN A 75 3.18 -8.64 7.17
N GLY A 76 2.72 -9.31 6.12
CA GLY A 76 2.56 -10.76 6.07
C GLY A 76 1.45 -11.26 7.00
N SER A 77 0.33 -11.70 6.43
CA SER A 77 -0.70 -12.39 7.23
C SER A 77 -0.19 -13.77 7.64
N PRO A 78 -0.09 -14.12 8.95
CA PRO A 78 0.29 -15.46 9.39
C PRO A 78 -0.79 -16.53 9.09
N GLN A 79 -1.86 -16.20 8.36
CA GLN A 79 -3.03 -17.08 8.18
C GLN A 79 -2.86 -18.12 7.06
N ALA A 80 -1.69 -18.22 6.43
CA ALA A 80 -1.36 -19.34 5.55
C ALA A 80 -1.00 -20.60 6.37
N GLY A 81 -1.94 -21.07 7.20
CA GLY A 81 -1.68 -22.14 8.15
C GLY A 81 -2.93 -22.64 8.86
N LYS A 82 -3.66 -23.54 8.19
CA LYS A 82 -4.44 -24.66 8.76
C LYS A 82 -5.77 -24.33 9.47
N ARG A 83 -6.84 -24.94 8.96
CA ARG A 83 -7.74 -25.73 9.81
C ARG A 83 -7.46 -27.20 9.49
N PRO A 84 -7.05 -28.07 10.44
CA PRO A 84 -7.17 -29.50 10.20
C PRO A 84 -8.67 -29.81 10.06
N ARG A 85 -9.01 -30.58 9.03
CA ARG A 85 -10.34 -31.18 8.89
C ARG A 85 -10.52 -32.07 10.11
N SER A 86 -11.58 -31.83 10.91
CA SER A 86 -11.90 -32.73 12.02
C SER A 86 -12.12 -34.13 11.45
N GLU A 87 -11.28 -35.08 11.82
CA GLU A 87 -11.57 -36.49 11.64
C GLU A 87 -12.53 -36.86 12.78
N GLU A 88 -13.77 -37.16 12.39
CA GLU A 88 -14.82 -37.64 13.27
C GLU A 88 -14.50 -39.09 13.63
N THR A 89 -14.07 -39.32 14.86
CA THR A 89 -14.02 -40.65 15.49
C THR A 89 -15.13 -40.74 16.51
N ASP A 90 -16.24 -41.40 16.15
CA ASP A 90 -16.77 -42.65 16.74
C ASP A 90 -18.00 -43.09 15.93
#